data_AF-A0A938A8U6-F1
#
_entry.id   AF-A0A938A8U6-F1
#
_cell.length_a   1.000
_cell.length_b   1.000
_cell.length_c   1.000
_cell.angle_alpha   90.00
_cell.angle_beta   90.00
_cell.angle_gamma   90.00
#
_symmetry.space_group_name_H-M   'P 1'
#
loop_
_entity.id
_entity.type
_entity.pdbx_description
1 polymer ?
#
loop_
_entity_poly.entity_id
_entity_poly.type
_entity_poly.pdbx_seq_one_letter_code
_entity_poly.pdbx_strand_id
1 'polypeptide(L)'
;MPAFVDDLRRRAEEAARAEAAYRAESRDRLAALEQARVLAYRRVGLIDALARAVAAGEDRASATDAGVTALCDMTGWSSNEAAYDEVRARLGAVADEAWLAEHPTEADGKPIDVALAFTHFEAWYAERFGAAFTSLIARDVPSLTPLVDF
;
A
#
# COMPACT_ATOMS: atom_id res chain seq x y z
N MET A 1 53.62 4.44 -24.73
CA MET A 1 53.49 4.01 -23.32
C MET A 1 53.68 2.50 -23.27
N PRO A 2 54.15 1.88 -22.17
CA PRO A 2 54.30 0.42 -22.13
C PRO A 2 52.95 -0.30 -22.19
N ALA A 3 52.85 -1.38 -22.98
CA ALA A 3 51.60 -2.12 -23.20
C ALA A 3 50.93 -2.64 -21.92
N PHE A 4 51.71 -2.95 -20.87
CA PHE A 4 51.16 -3.38 -19.58
C PHE A 4 50.41 -2.26 -18.87
N VAL A 5 50.80 -0.98 -19.07
CA VAL A 5 50.11 0.17 -18.47
C VAL A 5 48.78 0.42 -19.18
N ASP A 6 48.72 0.23 -20.50
CA ASP A 6 47.48 0.31 -21.27
C ASP A 6 46.48 -0.78 -20.83
N ASP A 7 46.95 -2.00 -20.59
CA ASP A 7 46.10 -3.08 -20.07
C ASP A 7 45.57 -2.77 -18.66
N LEU A 8 46.42 -2.25 -17.76
CA LEU A 8 45.99 -1.84 -16.42
C LEU A 8 44.96 -0.70 -16.46
N ARG A 9 45.11 0.27 -17.37
CA ARG A 9 44.12 1.35 -17.57
C ARG A 9 42.79 0.81 -18.05
N ARG A 10 42.82 -0.07 -19.05
CA ARG A 10 41.60 -0.72 -19.56
C ARG A 10 40.86 -1.47 -18.45
N ARG A 11 41.58 -2.23 -17.61
CA ARG A 11 40.98 -2.92 -16.45
C ARG A 11 40.42 -1.94 -15.42
N ALA A 12 41.12 -0.83 -15.16
CA ALA A 12 40.63 0.21 -14.24
C ALA A 12 39.33 0.85 -14.77
N GLU A 13 39.25 1.12 -16.08
CA GLU A 13 38.04 1.64 -16.72
C GLU A 13 36.90 0.61 -16.72
N GLU A 14 37.20 -0.67 -16.96
CA GLU A 14 36.23 -1.77 -16.85
C GLU A 14 35.68 -1.87 -15.42
N ALA A 15 36.54 -1.80 -14.40
CA ALA A 15 36.14 -1.79 -13.00
C ALA A 15 35.27 -0.57 -12.66
N ALA A 16 35.64 0.63 -13.13
CA ALA A 16 34.85 1.85 -12.93
C ALA A 16 33.46 1.75 -13.58
N ARG A 17 33.37 1.18 -14.79
CA ARG A 17 32.08 0.93 -15.46
C ARG A 17 31.22 -0.09 -14.69
N ALA A 18 31.83 -1.18 -14.22
CA ALA A 18 31.12 -2.20 -13.44
C ALA A 18 30.57 -1.62 -12.13
N GLU A 19 31.37 -0.83 -11.42
CA GLU A 19 30.94 -0.15 -10.20
C GLU A 19 29.80 0.85 -10.47
N ALA A 20 29.91 1.65 -11.54
CA ALA A 20 28.87 2.60 -11.92
C ALA A 20 27.55 1.91 -12.27
N ALA A 21 27.60 0.79 -12.99
CA ALA A 21 26.44 -0.03 -13.33
C ALA A 21 25.79 -0.60 -12.05
N TYR A 22 26.59 -1.17 -11.15
CA TYR A 22 26.09 -1.71 -9.89
C TYR A 22 25.44 -0.63 -9.00
N ARG A 23 26.04 0.57 -8.93
CA ARG A 23 25.45 1.71 -8.20
C ARG A 23 24.10 2.12 -8.80
N ALA A 24 23.97 2.12 -10.12
CA ALA A 24 22.70 2.44 -10.76
C ALA A 24 21.62 1.41 -10.44
N GLU A 25 21.92 0.12 -10.62
CA GLU A 25 21.01 -0.97 -10.27
C GLU A 25 20.61 -0.94 -8.79
N SER A 26 21.57 -0.72 -7.90
CA SER A 26 21.34 -0.65 -6.46
C SER A 26 20.40 0.50 -6.09
N ARG A 27 20.57 1.69 -6.70
CA ARG A 27 19.67 2.82 -6.48
C ARG A 27 18.25 2.51 -6.94
N ASP A 28 18.09 1.92 -8.12
CA ASP A 28 16.78 1.57 -8.67
C ASP A 28 16.09 0.52 -7.80
N ARG A 29 16.84 -0.49 -7.35
CA ARG A 29 16.33 -1.54 -6.45
C ARG A 29 15.93 -0.98 -5.10
N LEU A 30 16.74 -0.08 -4.53
CA LEU A 30 16.44 0.56 -3.25
C LEU A 30 15.17 1.43 -3.35
N ALA A 31 15.05 2.22 -4.42
CA ALA A 31 13.86 3.05 -4.66
C ALA A 31 12.59 2.19 -4.82
N ALA A 32 12.67 1.04 -5.51
CA ALA A 32 11.55 0.12 -5.62
C ALA A 32 11.15 -0.49 -4.27
N LEU A 33 12.12 -0.87 -3.44
CA LEU A 33 11.87 -1.39 -2.09
C LEU A 33 11.25 -0.33 -1.18
N GLU A 34 11.72 0.92 -1.28
CA GLU A 34 11.16 2.04 -0.54
C GLU A 34 9.70 2.31 -0.92
N GLN A 35 9.38 2.33 -2.22
CA GLN A 35 8.01 2.48 -2.69
C GLN A 35 7.11 1.34 -2.20
N ALA A 36 7.58 0.09 -2.30
CA ALA A 36 6.84 -1.07 -1.80
C ALA A 36 6.56 -0.97 -0.29
N ARG A 37 7.55 -0.53 0.49
CA ARG A 37 7.42 -0.29 1.93
C ARG A 37 6.39 0.80 2.23
N VAL A 38 6.44 1.94 1.55
CA VAL A 38 5.49 3.04 1.72
C VAL A 38 4.06 2.58 1.45
N LEU A 39 3.85 1.86 0.34
CA LEU A 39 2.53 1.31 -0.01
C LEU A 39 2.03 0.32 1.05
N ALA A 40 2.89 -0.59 1.52
CA ALA A 40 2.53 -1.55 2.56
C ALA A 40 2.08 -0.86 3.86
N TYR A 41 2.80 0.16 4.34
CA TYR A 41 2.42 0.89 5.55
C TYR A 41 1.14 1.72 5.37
N ARG A 42 0.89 2.25 4.17
CA ARG A 42 -0.38 2.92 3.87
C ARG A 42 -1.55 1.96 3.96
N ARG A 43 -1.42 0.73 3.43
CA ARG A 43 -2.44 -0.32 3.58
C ARG A 43 -2.69 -0.67 5.04
N VAL A 44 -1.62 -0.86 5.82
CA VAL A 44 -1.74 -1.10 7.27
C VAL A 44 -2.52 0.02 7.94
N GLY A 45 -2.19 1.28 7.66
CA GLY A 45 -2.89 2.43 8.24
C GLY A 45 -4.38 2.48 7.89
N LEU A 46 -4.75 2.16 6.65
CA LEU A 46 -6.16 2.09 6.24
C LEU A 46 -6.91 0.97 6.95
N ILE A 47 -6.36 -0.26 6.94
CA ILE A 47 -7.02 -1.42 7.54
C ILE A 47 -7.13 -1.28 9.06
N ASP A 48 -6.11 -0.73 9.71
CA ASP A 48 -6.12 -0.44 11.15
C ASP A 48 -7.19 0.62 11.52
N ALA A 49 -7.33 1.69 10.73
CA ALA A 49 -8.39 2.67 10.93
C ALA A 49 -9.79 2.07 10.72
N LEU A 50 -9.96 1.28 9.66
CA LEU A 50 -11.21 0.55 9.39
C LEU A 50 -11.55 -0.41 10.53
N ALA A 51 -10.60 -1.25 10.96
CA ALA A 51 -10.84 -2.23 12.02
C ALA A 51 -11.25 -1.56 13.33
N ARG A 52 -10.61 -0.45 13.72
CA ARG A 52 -11.01 0.31 14.91
C ARG A 52 -12.41 0.91 14.80
N ALA A 53 -12.76 1.46 13.63
CA ALA A 53 -14.08 2.03 13.41
C ALA A 53 -15.17 0.96 13.45
N VAL A 54 -14.91 -0.19 12.83
CA VAL A 54 -15.80 -1.36 12.86
C VAL A 54 -15.97 -1.90 14.29
N ALA A 55 -14.88 -2.06 15.04
CA ALA A 55 -14.92 -2.57 16.41
C ALA A 55 -15.65 -1.64 17.41
N ALA A 56 -15.79 -0.36 17.08
CA ALA A 56 -16.53 0.60 17.89
C ALA A 56 -18.04 0.64 17.58
N GLY A 57 -18.49 -0.01 16.51
CA GLY A 57 -19.90 -0.06 16.13
C GLY A 57 -20.71 -1.02 17.01
N GLU A 58 -21.98 -0.68 17.25
CA GLU A 58 -22.88 -1.46 18.12
C GLU A 58 -23.49 -2.66 17.38
N ASP A 59 -23.67 -2.53 16.08
CA ASP A 59 -24.27 -3.54 15.22
C ASP A 59 -23.56 -3.56 13.86
N ARG A 60 -23.74 -4.64 13.10
CA ARG A 60 -23.07 -4.85 11.81
C ARG A 60 -23.28 -3.71 10.83
N ALA A 61 -24.48 -3.13 10.75
CA ALA A 61 -24.75 -2.06 9.79
C ALA A 61 -24.05 -0.76 10.21
N SER A 62 -24.15 -0.36 11.48
CA SER A 62 -23.46 0.84 11.98
C SER A 62 -21.93 0.70 11.95
N ALA A 63 -21.41 -0.48 12.27
CA ALA A 63 -19.98 -0.79 12.22
C ALA A 63 -19.41 -0.75 10.80
N THR A 64 -20.10 -1.36 9.84
CA THR A 64 -19.67 -1.35 8.44
C THR A 64 -19.69 0.05 7.84
N ASP A 65 -20.74 0.84 8.11
CA ASP A 65 -20.83 2.23 7.66
C ASP A 65 -19.73 3.11 8.29
N ALA A 66 -19.43 2.92 9.58
CA ALA A 66 -18.33 3.60 10.25
C ALA A 66 -16.97 3.26 9.64
N GLY A 67 -16.72 1.98 9.35
CA GLY A 67 -15.51 1.50 8.69
C GLY A 67 -15.32 2.11 7.30
N VAL A 68 -16.38 2.13 6.48
CA VAL A 68 -16.37 2.76 5.15
C VAL A 68 -16.10 4.26 5.27
N THR A 69 -16.78 4.94 6.19
CA THR A 69 -16.61 6.38 6.42
C THR A 69 -15.18 6.72 6.81
N ALA A 70 -14.56 5.94 7.70
CA ALA A 70 -13.15 6.12 8.08
C ALA A 70 -12.20 6.05 6.88
N LEU A 71 -12.41 5.10 5.96
CA LEU A 71 -11.60 5.00 4.74
C LEU A 71 -11.85 6.16 3.78
N CYS A 72 -13.09 6.59 3.60
CA CYS A 72 -13.44 7.75 2.78
C CYS A 72 -12.78 9.02 3.33
N ASP A 73 -12.85 9.27 4.64
CA ASP A 73 -12.22 10.42 5.29
C ASP A 73 -10.69 10.43 5.12
N MET A 74 -10.05 9.27 5.24
CA MET A 74 -8.60 9.14 5.05
C MET A 74 -8.14 9.37 3.61
N THR A 75 -9.01 9.13 2.63
CA THR A 75 -8.70 9.19 1.20
C THR A 75 -9.32 10.37 0.47
N GLY A 76 -10.14 11.18 1.16
CA GLY A 76 -10.82 12.34 0.61
C GLY A 76 -12.00 12.00 -0.31
N TRP A 77 -12.43 10.75 -0.38
CA TRP A 77 -13.65 10.38 -1.10
C TRP A 77 -14.88 10.95 -0.40
N SER A 78 -15.76 11.63 -1.13
CA SER A 78 -16.94 12.29 -0.60
C SER A 78 -18.15 12.14 -1.52
N SER A 79 -19.32 12.57 -1.07
CA SER A 79 -20.54 12.55 -1.91
C SER A 79 -20.50 13.49 -3.13
N ASN A 80 -19.47 14.33 -3.24
CA ASN A 80 -19.31 15.23 -4.38
C ASN A 80 -18.73 14.52 -5.61
N GLU A 81 -18.09 13.35 -5.42
CA GLU A 81 -17.54 12.55 -6.50
C GLU A 81 -18.61 11.65 -7.14
N ALA A 82 -18.67 11.62 -8.46
CA ALA A 82 -19.69 10.88 -9.21
C ALA A 82 -19.70 9.35 -8.97
N ALA A 83 -18.58 8.77 -8.52
CA ALA A 83 -18.45 7.34 -8.24
C ALA A 83 -18.47 7.01 -6.74
N TYR A 84 -18.84 7.96 -5.89
CA TYR A 84 -18.78 7.81 -4.43
C TYR A 84 -19.57 6.60 -3.92
N ASP A 85 -20.80 6.43 -4.38
CA ASP A 85 -21.65 5.31 -3.95
C ASP A 85 -21.08 3.96 -4.40
N GLU A 86 -20.48 3.92 -5.60
CA GLU A 86 -19.81 2.72 -6.12
C GLU A 86 -18.60 2.36 -5.25
N VAL A 87 -17.79 3.35 -4.87
CA VAL A 87 -16.63 3.18 -3.98
C VAL A 87 -17.07 2.76 -2.58
N ARG A 88 -18.07 3.42 -1.97
CA ARG A 88 -18.61 3.03 -0.66
C ARG A 88 -19.14 1.60 -0.67
N ALA A 89 -19.89 1.20 -1.69
CA ALA A 89 -20.43 -0.16 -1.78
C ALA A 89 -19.32 -1.22 -1.81
N ARG A 90 -18.24 -0.98 -2.57
CA ARG A 90 -17.11 -1.90 -2.62
C ARG A 90 -16.28 -1.90 -1.34
N LEU A 91 -16.10 -0.75 -0.70
CA LEU A 91 -15.48 -0.66 0.63
C LEU A 91 -16.34 -1.34 1.71
N GLY A 92 -17.66 -1.31 1.56
CA GLY A 92 -18.60 -2.00 2.44
C GLY A 92 -18.32 -3.50 2.54
N ALA A 93 -17.95 -4.14 1.44
CA ALA A 93 -17.54 -5.55 1.46
C ALA A 93 -16.25 -5.80 2.28
N VAL A 94 -15.32 -4.83 2.31
CA VAL A 94 -14.11 -4.92 3.12
C VAL A 94 -14.44 -4.70 4.60
N ALA A 95 -15.28 -3.72 4.91
CA ALA A 95 -15.73 -3.45 6.27
C ALA A 95 -16.55 -4.62 6.85
N ASP A 96 -17.34 -5.28 6.01
CA ASP A 96 -18.11 -6.46 6.38
C ASP A 96 -17.22 -7.65 6.74
N GLU A 97 -16.16 -7.91 5.96
CA GLU A 97 -15.15 -8.91 6.30
C GLU A 97 -14.44 -8.59 7.62
N ALA A 98 -14.18 -7.31 7.90
CA ALA A 98 -13.60 -6.91 9.19
C ALA A 98 -14.57 -7.12 10.36
N TRP A 99 -15.88 -6.89 10.17
CA TRP A 99 -16.89 -7.20 11.17
C TRP A 99 -16.92 -8.70 11.47
N LEU A 100 -16.95 -9.52 10.42
CA LEU A 100 -16.95 -10.98 10.54
C LEU A 100 -15.67 -11.50 11.21
N ALA A 101 -14.53 -10.84 11.01
CA ALA A 101 -13.27 -11.20 11.69
C ALA A 101 -13.37 -11.08 13.22
N GLU A 102 -14.08 -10.05 13.71
CA GLU A 102 -14.36 -9.85 15.15
C GLU A 102 -15.54 -10.71 15.64
N HIS A 103 -16.46 -11.07 14.75
CA HIS A 103 -17.68 -11.83 15.03
C HIS A 103 -17.75 -13.14 14.22
N PRO A 104 -16.81 -14.08 14.41
CA PRO A 104 -16.67 -15.25 13.55
C PRO A 104 -17.88 -16.20 13.57
N THR A 105 -18.72 -16.14 14.60
CA THR A 105 -19.97 -16.90 14.66
C THR A 105 -21.01 -16.45 13.63
N GLU A 106 -20.91 -15.22 13.13
CA GLU A 106 -21.80 -14.67 12.09
C GLU A 106 -21.30 -14.98 10.67
N ALA A 107 -20.13 -15.61 10.53
CA ALA A 107 -19.54 -15.90 9.22
C ALA A 107 -20.08 -17.19 8.57
N ASP A 108 -20.95 -17.95 9.26
CA ASP A 108 -21.56 -19.18 8.76
C ASP A 108 -20.56 -20.19 8.14
N GLY A 109 -19.33 -20.23 8.67
CA GLY A 109 -18.26 -21.10 8.19
C GLY A 109 -17.53 -20.61 6.93
N LYS A 110 -17.83 -19.39 6.45
CA LYS A 110 -17.08 -18.73 5.39
C LYS A 110 -15.66 -18.37 5.88
N PRO A 111 -14.61 -18.64 5.08
CA PRO A 111 -13.27 -18.12 5.37
C PRO A 111 -13.29 -16.59 5.36
N ILE A 112 -12.78 -15.98 6.43
CA ILE A 112 -12.67 -14.52 6.57
C ILE A 112 -11.24 -14.10 6.20
N ASP A 113 -11.11 -13.15 5.28
CA ASP A 113 -9.81 -12.60 4.89
C ASP A 113 -9.95 -11.13 4.46
N VAL A 114 -9.84 -10.23 5.44
CA VAL A 114 -9.92 -8.78 5.26
C VAL A 114 -8.84 -8.28 4.30
N ALA A 115 -7.63 -8.86 4.35
CA ALA A 115 -6.52 -8.43 3.52
C ALA A 115 -6.76 -8.78 2.05
N LEU A 116 -7.31 -9.97 1.78
CA LEU A 116 -7.70 -10.39 0.43
C LEU A 116 -8.88 -9.55 -0.09
N ALA A 117 -9.90 -9.29 0.73
CA ALA A 117 -11.02 -8.45 0.36
C ALA A 117 -10.56 -7.03 -0.03
N PHE A 118 -9.65 -6.45 0.75
CA PHE A 118 -9.05 -5.16 0.44
C PHE A 118 -8.18 -5.20 -0.82
N THR A 119 -7.43 -6.28 -1.04
CA THR A 119 -6.64 -6.48 -2.26
C THR A 119 -7.54 -6.50 -3.51
N HIS A 120 -8.69 -7.17 -3.45
CA HIS A 120 -9.66 -7.17 -4.55
C HIS A 120 -10.27 -5.79 -4.80
N PHE A 121 -10.57 -5.05 -3.73
CA PHE A 121 -11.01 -3.66 -3.83
C PHE A 121 -9.96 -2.79 -4.55
N GLU A 122 -8.69 -2.86 -4.12
CA GLU A 122 -7.62 -2.08 -4.73
C GLU A 122 -7.40 -2.42 -6.20
N ALA A 123 -7.46 -3.70 -6.56
CA ALA A 123 -7.34 -4.15 -7.95
C ALA A 123 -8.45 -3.57 -8.84
N TRP A 124 -9.70 -3.65 -8.37
CA TRP A 124 -10.83 -3.03 -9.06
C TRP A 124 -10.68 -1.51 -9.15
N TYR A 125 -10.26 -0.85 -8.07
CA TYR A 125 -10.09 0.60 -8.05
C TYR A 125 -9.05 1.04 -9.08
N ALA A 126 -7.92 0.32 -9.15
CA ALA A 126 -6.87 0.58 -10.12
C ALA A 126 -7.35 0.40 -11.57
N GLU A 127 -8.13 -0.65 -11.84
CA GLU A 127 -8.74 -0.86 -13.16
C GLU A 127 -9.74 0.25 -13.52
N ARG A 128 -10.57 0.68 -12.54
CA ARG A 128 -11.66 1.65 -12.73
C ARG A 128 -11.18 3.09 -12.90
N PHE A 129 -10.10 3.47 -12.22
CA PHE A 129 -9.62 4.86 -12.14
C PHE A 129 -8.20 5.07 -12.67
N GLY A 130 -7.48 4.00 -13.02
CA GLY A 130 -6.10 4.07 -13.53
C GLY A 130 -5.06 4.49 -12.48
N ALA A 131 -5.40 4.40 -11.20
CA ALA A 131 -4.54 4.82 -10.08
C ALA A 131 -4.71 3.90 -8.86
N ALA A 132 -3.66 3.78 -8.05
CA ALA A 132 -3.74 3.00 -6.80
C ALA A 132 -4.57 3.75 -5.75
N PHE A 133 -5.46 3.06 -5.04
CA PHE A 133 -6.26 3.69 -3.98
C PHE A 133 -5.39 4.33 -2.88
N THR A 134 -4.30 3.67 -2.49
CA THR A 134 -3.34 4.18 -1.50
C THR A 134 -2.56 5.42 -1.94
N SER A 135 -2.61 5.82 -3.22
CA SER A 135 -2.01 7.08 -3.65
C SER A 135 -2.79 8.30 -3.19
N LEU A 136 -4.06 8.13 -2.80
CA LEU A 136 -4.92 9.21 -2.30
C LEU A 136 -4.54 9.69 -0.90
N ILE A 137 -3.84 8.86 -0.13
CA ILE A 137 -3.43 9.22 1.23
C ILE A 137 -2.32 10.27 1.15
N ALA A 138 -2.65 11.50 1.53
CA ALA A 138 -1.72 12.63 1.51
C ALA A 138 -0.69 12.62 2.65
N ARG A 139 -0.88 11.78 3.70
CA ARG A 139 0.07 11.73 4.82
C ARG A 139 1.39 11.06 4.42
N ASP A 140 2.48 11.76 4.69
CA ASP A 140 3.81 11.17 4.78
C ASP A 140 3.75 10.01 5.78
N VAL A 141 4.12 8.82 5.31
CA VAL A 141 4.47 7.71 6.20
C VAL A 141 5.62 8.25 7.06
N PRO A 142 5.59 8.13 8.40
CA PRO A 142 6.71 8.54 9.23
C PRO A 142 7.97 7.96 8.60
N SER A 143 8.94 8.83 8.28
CA SER A 143 10.20 8.39 7.74
C SER A 143 10.88 7.55 8.83
N LEU A 144 10.63 6.24 8.83
CA LEU A 144 11.50 5.26 9.46
C LEU A 144 12.77 5.20 8.60
N THR A 145 13.43 6.34 8.47
CA THR A 145 14.78 6.44 7.96
C THR A 145 15.62 5.73 9.00
N PRO A 146 16.41 4.71 8.62
CA PRO A 146 17.48 4.26 9.49
C PRO A 146 18.30 5.50 9.86
N LEU A 147 18.58 5.72 11.14
CA LEU A 147 19.39 6.84 11.62
C LEU A 147 20.85 6.83 11.10
N VAL A 148 21.19 5.88 10.23
CA VAL A 148 22.52 5.69 9.68
C VAL A 148 22.36 5.35 8.19
N ASP A 149 22.79 6.28 7.34
CA ASP A 149 23.14 5.95 5.95
C ASP A 149 24.38 5.03 5.98
N PHE A 150 24.31 3.91 5.26
CA PHE A 150 25.48 3.06 4.97
C PHE A 150 26.02 3.37 3.57
#